data_AF-A0A239PT24-F1
#
_entry.id   AF-A0A239PT24-F1
#
_cell.length_a   1.000
_cell.length_b   1.000
_cell.length_c   1.000
_cell.angle_alpha   90.00
_cell.angle_beta   90.00
_cell.angle_gamma   90.00
#
_symmetry.space_group_name_H-M   'P 1'
#
loop_
_entity.id
_entity.type
_entity.pdbx_description
1 polymer ?
#
loop_
_entity_poly.entity_id
_entity_poly.type
_entity_poly.pdbx_seq_one_letter_code
_entity_poly.pdbx_strand_id
1 'polypeptide(L)'
;MSEETLAKMPETQREIYETRPSWIVGLYAVAVFSAFAGAVFLALKKRWATPLFGVSLVAVVAQMGYVLFGMKVIATLGASAAIFPAVIVIIGAFLFWFSMRAKARGWLR
;
A
#
# COMPACT_ATOMS: atom_id res chain seq x y z
N MET A 1 18.57 -1.63 7.86
CA MET A 1 18.83 -0.24 8.28
C MET A 1 20.18 -0.24 8.98
N SER A 2 21.11 0.68 8.68
CA SER A 2 22.40 0.72 9.40
C SER A 2 22.22 1.30 10.80
N GLU A 3 23.07 0.91 11.75
CA GLU A 3 23.02 1.39 13.14
C GLU A 3 23.16 2.92 13.23
N GLU A 4 23.98 3.53 12.36
CA GLU A 4 24.10 4.99 12.23
C GLU A 4 22.78 5.69 11.86
N THR A 5 21.95 5.05 11.04
CA THR A 5 20.66 5.63 10.62
C THR A 5 19.66 5.61 11.78
N LEU A 6 19.66 4.53 12.56
CA LEU A 6 18.83 4.41 13.76
C LEU A 6 19.23 5.44 14.82
N ALA A 7 20.52 5.73 14.98
CA ALA A 7 21.03 6.67 15.99
C ALA A 7 20.66 8.13 15.73
N LYS A 8 20.36 8.49 14.47
CA LYS A 8 19.97 9.85 14.07
C LYS A 8 18.46 10.09 14.13
N MET A 9 17.67 9.06 14.44
CA MET A 9 16.21 9.20 14.52
C MET A 9 15.77 9.66 15.91
N PRO A 10 14.75 10.53 16.00
CA PRO A 10 14.04 10.78 17.26
C PRO A 10 13.58 9.45 17.87
N GLU A 11 13.65 9.33 19.20
CA GLU A 11 13.28 8.10 19.92
C GLU A 11 11.87 7.62 19.55
N THR A 12 10.94 8.56 19.39
CA THR A 12 9.55 8.30 18.98
C THR A 12 9.43 7.66 17.60
N GLN A 13 10.33 7.96 16.66
CA GLN A 13 10.35 7.29 15.37
C GLN A 13 11.01 5.93 15.46
N ARG A 14 12.10 5.78 16.23
CA ARG A 14 12.80 4.50 16.41
C ARG A 14 11.85 3.43 16.99
N GLU A 15 11.07 3.78 18.01
CA GLU A 15 10.10 2.87 18.64
C GLU A 15 9.05 2.33 17.64
N ILE A 16 8.58 3.16 16.70
CA ILE A 16 7.64 2.74 15.64
C ILE A 16 8.27 1.66 14.75
N TYR A 17 9.57 1.76 14.46
CA TYR A 17 10.26 0.75 13.64
C TYR A 17 10.51 -0.55 14.42
N GLU A 18 10.89 -0.45 15.69
CA GLU A 18 11.20 -1.61 16.54
C GLU A 18 9.96 -2.42 16.92
N THR A 19 8.83 -1.74 17.12
CA THR A 19 7.56 -2.38 17.50
C THR A 19 6.72 -2.83 16.32
N ARG A 20 7.18 -2.61 15.08
CA ARG A 20 6.42 -2.94 13.87
C ARG A 20 6.20 -4.46 13.75
N PRO A 21 4.95 -4.93 13.68
CA PRO A 21 4.68 -6.34 13.49
C PRO A 21 5.15 -6.86 12.12
N SER A 22 5.66 -8.09 12.09
CA SER A 22 6.16 -8.74 10.86
C SER A 22 5.06 -8.94 9.80
N TRP A 23 3.80 -9.12 10.20
CA TRP A 23 2.69 -9.29 9.27
C TRP A 23 2.41 -8.03 8.43
N ILE A 24 2.83 -6.83 8.88
CA ILE A 24 2.77 -5.61 8.06
C ILE A 24 3.70 -5.71 6.85
N VAL A 25 4.83 -6.41 6.99
CA VAL A 25 5.73 -6.70 5.86
C VAL A 25 5.07 -7.69 4.89
N GLY A 26 4.33 -8.67 5.42
CA GLY A 26 3.51 -9.58 4.62
C GLY A 26 2.46 -8.85 3.79
N LEU A 27 1.69 -7.95 4.40
CA LEU A 27 0.72 -7.10 3.68
C LEU A 27 1.39 -6.21 2.64
N TYR A 28 2.55 -5.63 2.96
CA TYR A 28 3.32 -4.83 2.02
C TYR A 28 3.74 -5.65 0.79
N ALA A 29 4.28 -6.86 1.00
CA ALA A 29 4.64 -7.75 -0.10
C ALA A 29 3.42 -8.08 -0.97
N VAL A 30 2.29 -8.45 -0.35
CA VAL A 30 1.04 -8.71 -1.09
C VAL A 30 0.61 -7.49 -1.89
N ALA A 31 0.59 -6.30 -1.28
CA ALA A 31 0.18 -5.06 -1.93
C ALA A 31 1.06 -4.75 -3.15
N VAL A 32 2.39 -4.85 -3.01
CA VAL A 32 3.35 -4.54 -4.08
C VAL A 32 3.28 -5.56 -5.22
N PHE A 33 3.37 -6.86 -4.92
CA PHE A 33 3.42 -7.88 -5.96
C PHE A 33 2.09 -8.00 -6.71
N SER A 34 0.95 -7.85 -6.03
CA SER A 34 -0.35 -7.82 -6.69
C SER A 34 -0.56 -6.54 -7.51
N ALA A 35 -0.11 -5.36 -7.07
CA ALA A 35 -0.14 -4.14 -7.88
C ALA A 35 0.72 -4.28 -9.14
N PHE A 36 1.95 -4.79 -8.98
CA PHE A 36 2.88 -4.98 -10.08
C PHE A 36 2.32 -5.96 -11.12
N ALA A 37 1.86 -7.14 -10.67
CA ALA A 37 1.22 -8.10 -11.54
C ALA A 37 -0.04 -7.51 -12.19
N GLY A 38 -0.86 -6.76 -11.44
CA GLY A 38 -2.03 -6.05 -11.95
C GLY A 38 -1.69 -5.08 -13.08
N ALA A 39 -0.62 -4.29 -12.92
CA ALA A 39 -0.13 -3.35 -13.94
C ALA A 39 0.38 -4.08 -15.20
N VAL A 40 1.14 -5.17 -15.02
CA VAL A 40 1.58 -6.03 -16.14
C VAL A 40 0.38 -6.60 -16.88
N PHE A 41 -0.60 -7.17 -16.18
CA PHE A 41 -1.80 -7.72 -16.81
C PHE A 41 -2.68 -6.65 -17.47
N LEU A 42 -2.72 -5.43 -16.92
CA LEU A 42 -3.43 -4.30 -17.52
C LEU A 42 -2.78 -3.92 -18.86
N ALA A 43 -1.45 -3.82 -18.89
CA ALA A 43 -0.70 -3.55 -20.11
C ALA A 43 -0.87 -4.67 -21.16
N LEU A 44 -0.89 -5.94 -20.71
CA LEU A 44 -1.16 -7.11 -21.54
C LEU A 44 -2.64 -7.31 -21.89
N LYS A 45 -3.52 -6.37 -21.49
CA LYS A 45 -4.96 -6.40 -21.75
C LYS A 45 -5.61 -7.70 -21.27
N LYS A 46 -5.24 -8.20 -20.09
CA LYS A 46 -5.77 -9.43 -19.50
C LYS A 46 -6.78 -9.15 -18.40
N ARG A 47 -7.84 -9.95 -18.33
CA ARG A 47 -8.90 -9.87 -17.30
C ARG A 47 -8.42 -10.04 -15.86
N TRP A 48 -7.22 -10.60 -15.66
CA TRP A 48 -6.59 -10.79 -14.35
C TRP A 48 -6.13 -9.49 -13.69
N ALA A 49 -6.02 -8.39 -14.44
CA ALA A 49 -5.64 -7.09 -13.87
C ALA A 49 -6.57 -6.64 -12.74
N THR A 50 -7.89 -6.81 -12.93
CA THR A 50 -8.91 -6.34 -11.97
C THR A 50 -8.82 -7.00 -10.60
N PRO A 51 -8.86 -8.35 -10.47
CA PRO A 51 -8.75 -8.97 -9.15
C PRO A 51 -7.42 -8.67 -8.46
N LEU A 52 -6.31 -8.53 -9.22
CA LEU A 52 -5.01 -8.21 -8.65
C LEU A 52 -4.93 -6.80 -8.07
N PHE A 53 -5.47 -5.79 -8.77
CA PHE A 53 -5.60 -4.46 -8.20
C PHE A 53 -6.54 -4.42 -6.99
N GLY A 54 -7.60 -5.24 -6.98
CA GLY A 54 -8.49 -5.37 -5.83
C GLY A 54 -7.77 -5.92 -4.60
N VAL A 55 -7.00 -7.01 -4.76
CA VAL A 55 -6.16 -7.59 -3.69
C VAL A 55 -5.14 -6.56 -3.19
N SER A 56 -4.48 -5.85 -4.10
CA SER A 56 -3.52 -4.81 -3.76
C SER A 56 -4.14 -3.70 -2.92
N LEU A 57 -5.31 -3.21 -3.34
CA LEU A 57 -6.02 -2.12 -2.67
C LEU A 57 -6.43 -2.52 -1.25
N VAL A 58 -6.95 -3.74 -1.06
CA VAL A 58 -7.29 -4.24 0.28
C VAL A 58 -6.05 -4.35 1.16
N ALA A 59 -4.97 -4.92 0.62
CA ALA A 59 -3.72 -5.10 1.37
C ALA A 59 -3.11 -3.76 1.79
N VAL A 60 -3.07 -2.75 0.90
CA VAL A 60 -2.50 -1.44 1.22
C VAL A 60 -3.36 -0.65 2.20
N VAL A 61 -4.69 -0.74 2.11
CA VAL A 61 -5.60 -0.12 3.08
C VAL A 61 -5.45 -0.75 4.46
N ALA A 62 -5.37 -2.08 4.53
CA ALA A 62 -5.13 -2.78 5.80
C ALA A 62 -3.76 -2.42 6.40
N GLN A 63 -2.71 -2.43 5.57
CA GLN A 63 -1.35 -2.09 5.99
C GLN A 63 -1.26 -0.65 6.51
N MET A 64 -1.70 0.32 5.71
CA MET A 64 -1.59 1.75 6.03
C MET A 64 -2.55 2.15 7.15
N GLY A 65 -3.75 1.57 7.19
CA GLY A 65 -4.70 1.77 8.28
C GLY A 65 -4.13 1.31 9.62
N TYR A 66 -3.50 0.13 9.67
CA TYR A 66 -2.86 -0.32 10.90
C TYR A 66 -1.67 0.55 11.29
N VAL A 67 -0.82 0.97 10.35
CA VAL A 67 0.31 1.86 10.65
C VAL A 67 -0.20 3.21 11.18
N LEU A 68 -1.17 3.83 10.53
CA LEU A 68 -1.67 5.15 10.92
C LEU A 68 -2.44 5.15 12.25
N PHE A 69 -3.33 4.17 12.44
CA PHE A 69 -4.24 4.13 13.59
C PHE A 69 -3.82 3.10 14.66
N GLY A 70 -3.45 1.89 14.25
CA GLY A 70 -3.04 0.80 15.15
C GLY A 70 -1.71 1.07 15.85
N MET A 71 -0.71 1.55 15.10
CA MET A 71 0.59 1.98 15.65
C MET A 71 0.61 3.46 16.05
N LYS A 72 -0.55 4.14 16.00
CA LYS A 72 -0.74 5.54 16.42
C LYS A 72 0.22 6.53 15.77
N VAL A 73 0.69 6.26 14.55
CA VAL A 73 1.63 7.15 13.83
C VAL A 73 1.04 8.55 13.62
N ILE A 74 -0.27 8.68 13.42
CA ILE A 74 -0.93 9.99 13.33
C ILE A 74 -0.80 10.78 14.64
N ALA A 75 -0.87 10.10 15.78
CA ALA A 75 -0.76 10.74 17.09
C ALA A 75 0.68 11.15 17.41
N THR A 76 1.68 10.42 16.90
CA THR A 76 3.10 10.68 17.18
C THR A 76 3.74 11.65 16.18
N LEU A 77 3.42 11.54 14.89
CA LEU A 77 4.02 12.33 13.80
C LEU A 77 3.08 13.40 13.24
N GLY A 78 1.84 13.45 13.70
CA GLY A 78 0.81 14.40 13.25
C GLY A 78 0.04 13.93 12.02
N ALA A 79 -1.02 14.67 11.68
CA ALA A 79 -1.94 14.33 10.59
C ALA A 79 -1.29 14.35 9.20
N SER A 80 -0.19 15.10 9.02
CA SER A 80 0.56 15.14 7.77
C SER A 80 1.16 13.78 7.39
N ALA A 81 1.40 12.88 8.35
CA ALA A 81 1.86 11.52 8.10
C ALA A 81 0.87 10.68 7.26
N ALA A 82 -0.41 11.09 7.19
CA ALA A 82 -1.43 10.41 6.40
C ALA A 82 -1.44 10.82 4.91
N ILE A 83 -0.76 11.93 4.53
CA ILE A 83 -0.82 12.47 3.16
C ILE A 83 -0.30 11.46 2.14
N PHE A 84 0.91 10.94 2.35
CA PHE A 84 1.52 9.99 1.42
C PHE A 84 0.74 8.65 1.33
N PRO A 85 0.34 8.02 2.45
CA PRO A 85 -0.58 6.89 2.42
C PRO A 85 -1.89 7.16 1.66
N ALA A 86 -2.50 8.34 1.84
CA ALA A 86 -3.72 8.71 1.15
C ALA A 86 -3.52 8.77 -0.37
N VAL A 87 -2.41 9.36 -0.83
CA VAL A 87 -2.06 9.38 -2.26
C VAL A 87 -1.93 7.96 -2.83
N ILE A 88 -1.28 7.04 -2.10
CA ILE A 88 -1.15 5.64 -2.52
C ILE A 88 -2.53 4.97 -2.66
N VAL A 89 -3.40 5.16 -1.67
CA VAL A 89 -4.77 4.59 -1.70
C VAL A 89 -5.58 5.17 -2.85
N ILE A 90 -5.48 6.48 -3.11
CA ILE A 90 -6.16 7.13 -4.24
C ILE A 90 -5.69 6.54 -5.58
N ILE A 91 -4.38 6.37 -5.77
CA ILE A 91 -3.83 5.77 -6.99
C ILE A 91 -4.29 4.31 -7.13
N GLY A 92 -4.23 3.52 -6.05
CA GLY A 92 -4.70 2.14 -6.05
C GLY A 92 -6.19 2.03 -6.40
N ALA A 93 -7.02 2.89 -5.82
CA ALA A 93 -8.46 2.98 -6.11
C ALA A 93 -8.72 3.36 -7.58
N PHE A 94 -7.98 4.34 -8.09
CA PHE A 94 -8.05 4.73 -9.50
C PHE A 94 -7.68 3.57 -10.44
N LEU A 95 -6.59 2.86 -10.18
CA LEU A 95 -6.16 1.72 -11.00
C LEU A 95 -7.18 0.57 -10.97
N PHE A 96 -7.72 0.26 -9.79
CA PHE A 96 -8.77 -0.73 -9.65
C PHE A 96 -10.01 -0.34 -10.45
N TRP A 97 -10.53 0.86 -10.25
CA TRP A 97 -11.67 1.40 -11.00
C TRP A 97 -11.42 1.43 -12.52
N PHE A 98 -10.25 1.88 -12.94
CA PHE A 98 -9.88 1.93 -14.35
C PHE A 98 -9.86 0.53 -14.96
N SER A 99 -9.31 -0.46 -14.25
CA SER A 99 -9.30 -1.86 -14.70
C SER A 99 -10.72 -2.44 -14.83
N MET A 100 -11.64 -2.09 -13.91
CA MET A 100 -13.05 -2.49 -14.00
C MET A 100 -13.70 -1.89 -15.24
N ARG A 101 -13.43 -0.61 -15.53
CA ARG A 101 -13.96 0.09 -16.70
C ARG A 101 -13.39 -0.47 -18.01
N ALA A 102 -12.10 -0.79 -18.03
CA ALA A 102 -11.45 -1.46 -19.15
C ALA A 102 -12.04 -2.86 -19.40
N LYS A 103 -12.32 -3.62 -18.35
CA LYS A 103 -13.02 -4.91 -18.43
C LYS A 103 -14.43 -4.76 -19.01
N ALA A 104 -15.22 -3.81 -18.49
CA ALA A 104 -16.59 -3.56 -18.95
C ALA A 104 -16.66 -3.12 -20.42
N ARG A 105 -15.62 -2.43 -20.91
CA ARG A 105 -15.48 -2.02 -22.32
C ARG A 105 -14.91 -3.12 -23.23
N GLY A 106 -14.65 -4.32 -22.71
CA GLY A 106 -14.03 -5.41 -23.47
C GLY A 106 -12.57 -5.18 -23.85
N TRP A 107 -11.90 -4.20 -23.23
CA TRP A 107 -10.48 -3.93 -23.47
C TRP A 107 -9.59 -4.99 -22.82
N LEU A 108 -10.08 -5.64 -21.77
CA LEU A 108 -9.40 -6.75 -21.10
C LEU A 108 -10.00 -8.08 -21.55
N ARG A 109 -9.18 -8.92 -22.19
CA ARG A 109 -9.51 -10.26 -22.67
C ARG A 109 -9.19 -11.33 -21.61
#